data_AF-A0A2I1G132-F1
#
_entry.id   AF-A0A2I1G132-F1
#
_cell.length_a   1.000
_cell.length_b   1.000
_cell.length_c   1.000
_cell.angle_alpha   90.00
_cell.angle_beta   90.00
_cell.angle_gamma   90.00
#
_symmetry.space_group_name_H-M   'P 1'
#
loop_
_entity.id
_entity.type
_entity.pdbx_description
1 polymer ?
#
loop_
_entity_poly.entity_id
_entity_poly.type
_entity_poly.pdbx_seq_one_letter_code
_entity_poly.pdbx_strand_id
1 'polypeptide(L)'
;MSDMVSVWIEKLRNSIDNVFDIFGEELYEAENFLPIDVFNELCESLKSGVEHALSGFAKWMKVWIHLPLSVCRLGGDYGSDYARTFLHVFYSRPESDYSTLQEKSYIKSLQEDIIINK
;
A
#
# COMPACT_ATOMS: atom_id res chain seq x y z
N MET A 1 -2.39 0.61 -9.27
CA MET A 1 -1.31 0.68 -8.25
C MET A 1 -1.69 -0.05 -6.97
N SER A 2 -2.92 0.08 -6.47
CA SER A 2 -3.42 -0.72 -5.34
C SER A 2 -3.21 -2.22 -5.53
N ASP A 3 -3.54 -2.75 -6.71
CA ASP A 3 -3.38 -4.18 -7.00
C ASP A 3 -1.91 -4.61 -6.98
N MET A 4 -1.00 -3.78 -7.49
CA MET A 4 0.44 -4.04 -7.45
C MET A 4 0.99 -4.01 -6.02
N VAL A 5 0.50 -3.10 -5.18
CA VAL A 5 0.86 -3.05 -3.76
C VAL A 5 0.40 -4.33 -3.05
N SER A 6 -0.82 -4.81 -3.32
CA SER A 6 -1.33 -6.07 -2.77
C SER A 6 -0.48 -7.26 -3.23
N VAL A 7 -0.14 -7.32 -4.53
CA VAL A 7 0.75 -8.35 -5.08
C VAL A 7 2.14 -8.31 -4.44
N TRP A 8 2.70 -7.12 -4.20
CA TRP A 8 4.00 -6.99 -3.53
C TRP A 8 3.95 -7.39 -2.06
N ILE A 9 2.88 -7.02 -1.34
CA ILE A 9 2.66 -7.45 0.05
C ILE A 9 2.56 -8.98 0.13
N GLU A 10 1.83 -9.60 -0.80
CA GLU A 10 1.65 -11.05 -0.83
C GLU A 10 2.95 -11.77 -1.20
N LYS A 11 3.70 -11.29 -2.20
CA LYS A 11 5.02 -11.83 -2.54
C LYS A 11 5.99 -11.76 -1.35
N LEU A 12 6.10 -10.59 -0.72
CA LEU A 12 6.96 -10.43 0.45
C LEU A 12 6.51 -11.31 1.62
N ARG A 13 5.20 -11.47 1.82
CA ARG A 13 4.66 -12.35 2.86
C ARG A 13 5.01 -13.82 2.61
N ASN A 14 4.87 -14.28 1.37
CA ASN A 14 5.16 -15.68 1.02
C ASN A 14 6.65 -16.02 1.13
N SER A 15 7.52 -15.02 1.02
CA SER A 15 8.97 -15.18 1.13
C SER A 15 9.53 -15.03 2.56
N ILE A 16 8.71 -14.69 3.57
CA ILE A 16 9.19 -14.54 4.97
C ILE A 16 9.69 -15.87 5.53
N ASP A 17 9.01 -16.97 5.22
CA ASP A 17 9.38 -18.28 5.76
C ASP A 17 10.61 -18.88 5.08
N ASN A 18 11.03 -18.33 3.94
CA ASN A 18 12.23 -18.73 3.23
C ASN A 18 13.02 -17.52 2.71
N VAL A 19 13.98 -17.05 3.51
CA VAL A 19 14.85 -15.92 3.14
C VAL A 19 15.71 -16.18 1.91
N PHE A 20 15.91 -17.44 1.51
CA PHE A 20 16.59 -17.80 0.25
C PHE A 20 15.80 -17.39 -0.99
N ASP A 21 14.47 -17.22 -0.89
CA ASP A 21 13.67 -16.71 -2.01
C ASP A 21 13.98 -15.22 -2.30
N ILE A 22 14.62 -14.52 -1.36
CA ILE A 22 14.98 -13.10 -1.45
C ILE A 22 16.49 -12.91 -1.64
N PHE A 23 17.31 -13.67 -0.91
CA PHE A 23 18.77 -13.50 -0.80
C PHE A 23 19.54 -14.76 -1.24
N GLY A 24 18.98 -15.55 -2.15
CA GLY A 24 19.48 -16.88 -2.46
C GLY A 24 20.96 -16.92 -2.83
N GLU A 25 21.40 -16.07 -3.75
CA GLU A 25 22.80 -16.02 -4.19
C GLU A 25 23.74 -15.66 -3.03
N GLU A 26 23.40 -14.63 -2.25
CA GLU A 26 24.20 -14.16 -1.14
C GLU A 26 24.26 -15.16 0.03
N LEU A 27 23.17 -15.88 0.30
CA LEU A 27 23.11 -16.89 1.35
C LEU A 27 23.86 -18.16 0.95
N TYR A 28 23.82 -18.59 -0.31
CA TYR A 28 24.64 -19.70 -0.78
C TYR A 28 26.14 -19.38 -0.71
N GLU A 29 26.53 -18.15 -0.98
CA GLU A 29 27.91 -17.72 -0.76
C GLU A 29 28.25 -17.75 0.75
N ALA A 30 27.42 -17.15 1.59
CA ALA A 30 27.65 -17.07 3.03
C ALA A 30 27.73 -18.44 3.74
N GLU A 31 26.93 -19.42 3.30
CA GLU A 31 26.95 -20.80 3.84
C GLU A 31 28.33 -21.45 3.74
N ASN A 32 29.09 -21.13 2.70
CA ASN A 32 30.43 -21.67 2.48
C ASN A 32 31.52 -21.03 3.36
N PHE A 33 31.25 -19.86 3.94
CA PHE A 33 32.24 -19.08 4.70
C PHE A 33 31.93 -18.99 6.20
N LEU A 34 30.68 -19.21 6.61
CA LEU A 34 30.25 -19.04 7.99
C LEU A 34 30.12 -20.39 8.71
N PRO A 35 30.48 -20.44 10.02
CA PRO A 35 30.06 -21.53 10.89
C PRO A 35 28.53 -21.68 10.89
N ILE A 36 28.04 -22.93 10.99
CA ILE A 36 26.61 -23.24 10.86
C ILE A 36 25.72 -22.52 11.88
N ASP A 37 26.22 -22.30 13.10
CA ASP A 37 25.55 -21.55 14.16
C ASP A 37 25.39 -20.07 13.81
N VAL A 38 26.46 -19.45 13.30
CA VAL A 38 26.47 -18.05 12.84
C VAL A 38 25.59 -17.88 11.60
N PHE A 39 25.62 -18.85 10.68
CA PHE A 39 24.79 -18.84 9.49
C PHE A 39 23.29 -18.92 9.83
N ASN A 40 22.92 -19.79 10.78
CA ASN A 40 21.54 -19.90 11.24
C ASN A 40 21.07 -18.60 11.94
N GLU A 41 21.91 -17.98 12.76
CA GLU A 41 21.60 -16.69 13.39
C GLU A 41 21.41 -15.57 12.34
N LEU A 42 22.22 -15.56 11.28
CA LEU A 42 22.05 -14.66 10.15
C LEU A 42 20.70 -14.88 9.46
N CYS A 43 20.33 -16.13 9.19
CA CYS A 43 19.04 -16.47 8.56
C CYS A 43 17.84 -16.00 9.39
N GLU A 44 17.87 -16.24 10.71
CA GLU A 44 16.81 -15.77 11.62
C GLU A 44 16.76 -14.24 11.70
N SER A 45 17.92 -13.57 11.70
CA SER A 45 18.00 -12.11 11.69
C SER A 45 17.44 -11.52 10.40
N LEU A 46 17.73 -12.15 9.25
CA LEU A 46 17.16 -11.75 7.96
C LEU A 46 15.66 -11.96 7.92
N LYS A 47 15.15 -13.08 8.45
CA LYS A 47 13.71 -13.33 8.56
C LYS A 47 13.01 -12.22 9.32
N SER A 48 13.51 -11.88 10.51
CA SER A 48 13.02 -10.76 11.33
C SER A 48 13.11 -9.42 10.59
N GLY A 49 14.20 -9.18 9.84
CA GLY A 49 14.36 -7.99 9.01
C GLY A 49 13.30 -7.87 7.91
N VAL A 50 13.00 -8.95 7.21
CA VAL A 50 11.97 -9.03 6.17
C VAL A 50 10.57 -8.81 6.76
N GLU A 51 10.28 -9.41 7.93
CA GLU A 51 9.02 -9.19 8.65
C GLU A 51 8.82 -7.72 9.01
N HIS A 52 9.85 -7.06 9.53
CA HIS A 52 9.79 -5.63 9.84
C HIS A 52 9.65 -4.76 8.59
N ALA A 53 10.37 -5.09 7.52
CA ALA A 53 10.25 -4.39 6.24
C ALA A 53 8.83 -4.53 5.66
N LEU A 54 8.25 -5.73 5.69
CA LEU A 54 6.87 -5.96 5.27
C LEU A 54 5.87 -5.17 6.13
N SER A 55 6.05 -5.19 7.45
CA SER A 55 5.20 -4.44 8.38
C SER A 55 5.24 -2.94 8.07
N GLY A 56 6.43 -2.38 7.89
CA GLY A 56 6.63 -0.98 7.51
C GLY A 56 6.01 -0.67 6.14
N PHE A 57 6.31 -1.48 5.12
CA PHE A 57 5.78 -1.34 3.78
C PHE A 57 4.24 -1.38 3.76
N ALA A 58 3.64 -2.38 4.41
CA ALA A 58 2.21 -2.52 4.51
C ALA A 58 1.57 -1.36 5.28
N LYS A 59 2.19 -0.91 6.39
CA LYS A 59 1.71 0.23 7.17
C LYS A 59 1.64 1.49 6.32
N TRP A 60 2.69 1.80 5.58
CA TRP A 60 2.70 2.97 4.70
C TRP A 60 1.75 2.78 3.54
N MET A 61 1.92 1.73 2.73
CA MET A 61 1.20 1.57 1.47
C MET A 61 -0.29 1.30 1.61
N LYS A 62 -0.76 0.70 2.72
CA LYS A 62 -2.21 0.58 2.98
C LYS A 62 -2.87 1.95 3.11
N VAL A 63 -2.23 2.91 3.79
CA VAL A 63 -2.76 4.28 3.87
C VAL A 63 -2.81 4.93 2.50
N TRP A 64 -1.80 4.70 1.64
CA TRP A 64 -1.80 5.17 0.25
C TRP A 64 -2.93 4.57 -0.61
N ILE A 65 -3.34 3.32 -0.35
CA ILE A 65 -4.49 2.69 -1.02
C ILE A 65 -5.82 3.35 -0.66
N HIS A 66 -5.94 3.88 0.57
CA HIS A 66 -7.15 4.53 1.06
C HIS A 66 -7.21 6.03 0.79
N LEU A 67 -6.16 6.61 0.21
CA LEU A 67 -6.17 8.01 -0.17
C LEU A 67 -7.02 8.22 -1.44
N PRO A 68 -7.81 9.30 -1.48
CA PRO A 68 -8.49 9.76 -2.67
C PRO A 68 -7.61 9.68 -3.92
N LEU A 69 -7.97 8.81 -4.89
CA LEU A 69 -7.23 8.59 -6.15
C LEU A 69 -7.01 9.87 -6.99
N SER A 70 -7.70 10.98 -6.67
CA SER A 70 -7.44 12.34 -7.19
C SER A 70 -6.11 12.93 -6.73
N VAL A 71 -5.66 12.61 -5.52
CA VAL A 71 -4.34 12.99 -5.00
C VAL A 71 -3.24 12.14 -5.63
N CYS A 72 -3.56 10.89 -6.02
CA CYS A 72 -2.55 9.92 -6.44
C CYS A 72 -2.42 9.70 -7.96
N ARG A 73 -3.18 10.35 -8.86
CA ARG A 73 -2.97 10.33 -10.34
C ARG A 73 -2.52 8.97 -10.91
N LEU A 74 -3.24 7.90 -10.58
CA LEU A 74 -2.95 6.57 -11.14
C LEU A 74 -4.11 6.08 -12.01
N GLY A 75 -4.34 6.85 -13.09
CA GLY A 75 -4.81 6.35 -14.39
C GLY A 75 -6.27 5.89 -14.52
N GLY A 76 -7.25 6.78 -14.33
CA GLY A 76 -8.64 6.51 -14.72
C GLY A 76 -9.35 7.76 -15.23
N ASP A 77 -10.37 7.58 -16.07
CA ASP A 77 -11.03 8.67 -16.82
C ASP A 77 -11.83 9.66 -15.94
N TYR A 78 -12.11 9.30 -14.68
CA TYR A 78 -12.91 10.09 -13.74
C TYR A 78 -12.08 10.75 -12.62
N GLY A 79 -10.76 10.80 -12.75
CA GLY A 79 -9.88 11.39 -11.73
C GLY A 79 -10.17 12.87 -11.46
N SER A 80 -10.59 13.62 -12.49
CA SER A 80 -11.02 15.02 -12.36
C SER A 80 -12.31 15.17 -11.57
N ASP A 81 -13.28 14.31 -11.82
CA ASP A 81 -14.61 14.34 -11.22
C ASP A 81 -14.51 14.07 -9.71
N TYR A 82 -13.76 13.03 -9.35
CA TYR A 82 -13.48 12.73 -7.96
C TYR A 82 -12.67 13.82 -7.24
N ALA A 83 -11.72 14.49 -7.94
CA ALA A 83 -11.01 15.64 -7.39
C ALA A 83 -11.94 16.82 -7.07
N ARG A 84 -12.89 17.10 -7.96
CA ARG A 84 -13.90 18.15 -7.75
C ARG A 84 -14.80 17.83 -6.57
N THR A 85 -15.28 16.59 -6.49
CA THR A 85 -16.08 16.10 -5.36
C THR A 85 -15.34 16.17 -4.03
N PHE A 86 -14.08 15.74 -3.96
CA PHE A 86 -13.29 15.83 -2.73
C PHE A 86 -13.14 17.28 -2.25
N LEU A 87 -12.87 18.22 -3.17
CA LEU A 87 -12.83 19.66 -2.88
C LEU A 87 -14.20 20.19 -2.43
N HIS A 88 -15.29 19.71 -3.01
CA HIS A 88 -16.65 20.07 -2.60
C HIS A 88 -16.93 19.63 -1.16
N VAL A 89 -16.70 18.36 -0.82
CA VAL A 89 -17.04 17.79 0.49
C VAL A 89 -16.17 18.34 1.62
N PHE A 90 -14.85 18.37 1.44
CA PHE A 90 -13.92 18.70 2.51
C PHE A 90 -13.59 20.20 2.60
N TYR A 91 -13.80 20.96 1.51
CA TYR A 91 -13.49 22.39 1.45
C TYR A 91 -14.70 23.27 1.10
N SER A 92 -15.91 22.70 1.16
CA SER A 92 -17.20 23.39 0.96
C SER A 92 -17.29 24.21 -0.33
N ARG A 93 -16.56 23.80 -1.37
CA ARG A 93 -16.65 24.43 -2.70
C ARG A 93 -18.06 24.21 -3.24
N PRO A 94 -18.76 25.19 -3.83
CA PRO A 94 -20.12 24.97 -4.35
C PRO A 94 -20.14 23.85 -5.40
N GLU A 95 -21.18 23.00 -5.34
CA GLU A 95 -21.41 21.96 -6.33
C GLU A 95 -21.67 22.64 -7.69
N SER A 96 -21.09 22.13 -8.77
CA SER A 96 -21.47 22.62 -10.10
C SER A 96 -22.85 22.10 -10.45
N ASP A 97 -23.70 22.92 -11.07
CA ASP A 97 -25.05 22.53 -11.52
C ASP A 97 -25.06 21.31 -12.49
N TYR A 98 -23.91 20.99 -13.06
CA TYR A 98 -23.68 19.86 -13.96
C TYR A 98 -22.90 18.71 -13.29
N SER A 99 -23.03 18.54 -11.97
CA SER A 99 -22.34 17.44 -11.30
C SER A 99 -22.77 16.11 -11.89
N THR A 100 -21.77 15.34 -12.32
CA THR A 100 -22.03 14.07 -12.98
C THR A 100 -22.67 13.11 -11.97
N LEU A 101 -23.41 12.12 -12.46
CA LEU A 101 -23.95 11.06 -11.60
C LEU A 101 -22.85 10.42 -10.74
N GLN A 102 -21.62 10.33 -11.29
CA GLN A 102 -20.45 9.80 -10.61
C GLN A 102 -19.97 10.72 -9.47
N GLU A 103 -19.92 12.03 -9.69
CA GLU A 103 -19.56 13.02 -8.67
C GLU A 103 -20.51 12.99 -7.47
N LYS A 104 -21.82 12.92 -7.73
CA LYS A 104 -22.84 12.82 -6.68
C LYS A 104 -22.68 11.56 -5.84
N SER A 105 -22.39 10.43 -6.48
CA SER A 105 -22.10 9.18 -5.77
C SER A 105 -20.87 9.31 -4.87
N TYR A 106 -19.80 9.93 -5.35
CA TYR A 106 -18.60 10.15 -4.56
C TYR A 106 -18.81 11.12 -3.39
N ILE A 107 -19.64 12.15 -3.56
CA ILE A 107 -19.95 13.14 -2.51
C ILE A 107 -20.58 12.41 -1.32
N LYS A 108 -21.57 11.57 -1.61
CA LYS A 108 -22.27 10.78 -0.60
C LYS A 108 -21.33 9.87 0.18
N SER A 109 -20.50 9.08 -0.50
CA SER A 109 -19.55 8.18 0.17
C SER A 109 -18.55 8.93 1.06
N LEU A 110 -17.98 10.05 0.58
CA LEU A 110 -17.04 10.84 1.37
C LEU A 110 -17.69 11.50 2.60
N GLN A 111 -18.97 11.90 2.51
CA GLN A 111 -19.70 12.45 3.65
C GLN A 111 -20.00 11.36 4.70
N GLU A 112 -20.37 10.15 4.26
CA GLU A 112 -20.58 9.01 5.16
C GLU A 112 -19.29 8.66 5.93
N ASP A 113 -18.14 8.66 5.25
CA ASP A 113 -16.83 8.43 5.88
C ASP A 113 -16.47 9.47 6.95
N ILE A 114 -16.86 10.75 6.75
CA ILE A 114 -16.66 11.83 7.74
C ILE A 114 -17.55 11.62 8.97
N ILE A 115 -18.77 11.14 8.77
CA ILE A 115 -19.76 10.97 9.85
C ILE A 115 -19.42 9.76 10.70
N ILE A 116 -18.95 8.66 10.09
CA ILE A 116 -18.61 7.42 10.80
C ILE A 116 -17.31 7.56 11.62
N ASN A 117 -16.42 8.47 11.24
CA ASN A 117 -15.13 8.71 11.91
C ASN A 117 -15.12 9.94 12.84
N LYS A 118 -16.28 10.43 13.28
CA LYS A 118 -16.43 11.44 14.34
C LYS A 118 -16.99 10.83 15.61
#